data_AF-A0A4U0ZMA2-F1
#
_entry.id   AF-A0A4U0ZMA2-F1
#
_cell.length_a   1.000
_cell.length_b   1.000
_cell.length_c   1.000
_cell.angle_alpha   90.00
_cell.angle_beta   90.00
_cell.angle_gamma   90.00
#
_symmetry.space_group_name_H-M   'P 1'
#
loop_
_entity.id
_entity.type
_entity.pdbx_description
1 polymer ?
#
loop_
_entity_poly.entity_id
_entity_poly.type
_entity_poly.pdbx_seq_one_letter_code
_entity_poly.pdbx_strand_id
1 'polypeptide(L)'
;MIEKPLLKWSAIFICFICLIATIQTATAIYYSHAEVQLEPADLVVVFPGDNERITAGLDLVKKGFAQHFMLIGSSIHSDEKLF
;
A
#
# COMPACT_ATOMS: atom_id res chain seq x y z
N MET A 1 56.12 4.55 -9.48
CA MET A 1 55.49 3.67 -8.47
C MET A 1 54.72 4.51 -7.44
N ILE A 2 53.56 5.08 -7.80
CA ILE A 2 52.72 5.87 -6.87
C ILE A 2 51.24 5.71 -7.30
N GLU A 3 50.62 4.54 -7.13
CA GLU A 3 49.19 4.39 -7.53
C GLU A 3 48.32 3.54 -6.58
N LYS A 4 48.91 2.85 -5.60
CA LYS A 4 48.14 1.95 -4.71
C LYS A 4 47.22 2.63 -3.68
N PRO A 5 47.46 3.84 -3.14
CA PRO A 5 46.59 4.38 -2.10
C PRO A 5 45.30 4.99 -2.64
N LEU A 6 45.33 5.68 -3.78
CA LEU A 6 44.15 6.35 -4.38
C LEU A 6 43.03 5.36 -4.80
N LEU A 7 43.42 4.16 -5.24
CA LEU A 7 42.47 3.10 -5.61
C LEU A 7 41.71 2.53 -4.38
N LYS A 8 42.34 2.53 -3.21
CA LYS A 8 41.71 2.03 -1.97
C LYS A 8 40.66 3.00 -1.45
N TRP A 9 40.93 4.30 -1.50
CA TRP A 9 39.98 5.33 -1.06
C TRP A 9 38.74 5.39 -1.95
N SER A 10 38.91 5.25 -3.26
CA SER A 10 37.79 5.18 -4.20
C SER A 10 36.95 3.92 -4.00
N ALA A 11 37.57 2.76 -3.76
CA ALA A 11 36.84 1.53 -3.45
C ALA A 11 36.04 1.63 -2.14
N ILE A 12 36.59 2.25 -1.10
CA ILE A 12 35.89 2.49 0.18
C ILE A 12 34.69 3.40 -0.04
N PHE A 13 34.86 4.47 -0.81
CA PHE A 13 33.78 5.42 -1.09
C PHE A 13 32.63 4.77 -1.87
N ILE A 14 32.95 3.95 -2.88
CA ILE A 14 31.95 3.19 -3.65
C ILE A 14 31.21 2.20 -2.73
N CYS A 15 31.93 1.47 -1.86
CA CYS A 15 31.30 0.57 -0.91
C CYS A 15 30.33 1.30 0.04
N PHE A 16 30.68 2.51 0.47
CA PHE A 16 29.83 3.32 1.34
C PHE A 16 28.54 3.77 0.63
N ILE A 17 28.65 4.17 -0.64
CA ILE A 17 27.48 4.50 -1.46
C ILE A 17 26.58 3.28 -1.66
N CYS A 18 27.17 2.13 -1.99
CA CYS A 18 26.42 0.87 -2.13
C CYS A 18 25.71 0.50 -0.82
N LEU A 19 26.37 0.67 0.32
CA LEU A 19 25.77 0.43 1.64
C LEU A 19 24.55 1.32 1.88
N ILE A 20 24.68 2.63 1.63
CA ILE A 20 23.56 3.58 1.79
C ILE A 20 22.40 3.21 0.85
N ALA A 21 22.68 2.87 -0.41
CA ALA A 21 21.66 2.45 -1.37
C ALA A 21 20.94 1.16 -0.93
N THR A 22 21.66 0.19 -0.35
CA THR A 22 21.04 -1.03 0.20
C THR A 22 20.17 -0.75 1.42
N ILE A 23 20.57 0.18 2.29
CA ILE A 23 19.76 0.58 3.45
C ILE A 23 18.47 1.26 3.00
N GLN A 24 18.54 2.17 2.01
CA GLN A 24 17.36 2.86 1.48
C GLN A 24 16.37 1.90 0.82
N THR A 25 16.86 0.95 0.02
CA THR A 25 16.01 -0.07 -0.62
C THR A 25 15.38 -1.01 0.40
N ALA A 26 16.13 -1.50 1.38
CA ALA A 26 15.60 -2.33 2.46
C ALA A 26 14.53 -1.59 3.28
N THR A 27 14.75 -0.31 3.56
CA THR A 27 13.80 0.54 4.29
C THR A 27 12.52 0.77 3.49
N ALA A 28 12.63 1.05 2.19
CA ALA A 28 11.46 1.20 1.31
C ALA A 28 10.63 -0.08 1.22
N ILE A 29 11.27 -1.25 1.11
CA ILE A 29 10.60 -2.56 1.12
C ILE A 29 9.92 -2.81 2.47
N TYR A 30 10.59 -2.50 3.59
CA TYR A 30 10.00 -2.66 4.92
C TYR A 30 8.74 -1.80 5.09
N TYR A 31 8.80 -0.53 4.68
CA TYR A 31 7.63 0.35 4.74
C TYR A 31 6.53 -0.04 3.75
N SER A 32 6.86 -0.55 2.56
CA SER A 32 5.83 -1.04 1.62
C SER A 32 5.14 -2.32 2.11
N HIS A 33 5.80 -3.14 2.92
CA HIS A 33 5.18 -4.30 3.57
C HIS A 33 4.45 -3.95 4.87
N ALA A 34 4.74 -2.80 5.48
CA ALA A 34 4.04 -2.30 6.66
C ALA A 34 2.68 -1.67 6.31
N GLU A 35 2.39 -1.42 5.03
CA GLU A 35 1.03 -1.16 4.56
C GLU A 35 0.20 -2.43 4.72
N VAL A 36 -0.40 -2.56 5.92
CA VAL A 36 -1.56 -3.37 6.28
C VAL A 36 -1.87 -4.45 5.23
N GLN A 37 -1.22 -5.61 5.36
CA GLN A 37 -1.68 -6.83 4.71
C GLN A 37 -3.06 -7.13 5.30
N LEU A 38 -4.10 -6.54 4.69
CA LEU A 38 -5.46 -7.03 4.82
C LEU A 38 -5.40 -8.45 4.29
N GLU A 39 -5.49 -9.44 5.17
CA GLU A 39 -5.66 -10.81 4.72
C GLU A 39 -6.85 -10.84 3.76
N PRO A 40 -6.71 -11.48 2.59
CA PRO A 40 -7.81 -11.56 1.64
C PRO A 40 -9.00 -12.20 2.35
N ALA A 41 -10.08 -11.44 2.46
CA ALA A 41 -11.31 -11.90 3.08
C ALA A 41 -12.17 -12.65 2.05
N ASP A 42 -12.96 -13.63 2.46
CA ASP A 42 -13.86 -14.28 1.51
C ASP A 42 -15.00 -13.34 1.06
N LEU A 43 -15.43 -12.42 1.94
CA LEU A 43 -16.59 -11.56 1.74
C LEU A 43 -16.40 -10.17 2.35
N VAL A 44 -16.70 -9.13 1.56
CA VAL A 44 -16.88 -7.75 2.04
C VAL A 44 -18.37 -7.48 2.25
N VAL A 45 -18.74 -7.16 3.49
CA VAL A 45 -20.11 -6.75 3.85
C VAL A 45 -20.15 -5.24 4.02
N VAL A 46 -20.97 -4.57 3.21
CA VAL A 46 -21.22 -3.13 3.33
C VAL A 46 -22.63 -2.90 3.85
N PHE A 47 -22.75 -2.08 4.89
CA PHE A 47 -24.02 -1.53 5.34
C PHE A 47 -24.24 -0.18 4.63
N PRO A 48 -25.40 0.03 3.98
CA PRO A 48 -25.68 1.24 3.24
C PRO A 48 -25.75 2.41 4.23
N GLY A 49 -24.87 3.38 4.01
CA GLY A 49 -24.90 4.68 4.65
C GLY A 49 -24.78 5.75 3.58
N ASP A 50 -23.58 5.87 3.02
CA ASP A 50 -23.25 6.75 1.92
C ASP A 50 -22.83 5.93 0.67
N ASN A 51 -22.88 6.54 -0.51
CA ASN A 51 -22.39 5.93 -1.75
C ASN A 51 -20.87 5.70 -1.72
N GLU A 52 -20.15 6.45 -0.88
CA GLU A 52 -18.69 6.34 -0.73
C GLU A 52 -18.29 5.00 -0.11
N ARG A 53 -18.99 4.52 0.92
CA ARG A 53 -18.77 3.20 1.53
C ARG A 53 -19.05 2.06 0.57
N ILE A 54 -20.09 2.18 -0.25
CA ILE A 54 -20.40 1.20 -1.30
C ILE A 54 -19.25 1.16 -2.31
N THR A 55 -18.77 2.32 -2.73
CA THR A 55 -17.66 2.44 -3.68
C THR A 55 -16.36 1.89 -3.09
N ALA A 56 -16.07 2.18 -1.82
CA ALA A 56 -14.90 1.67 -1.11
C ALA A 56 -14.93 0.14 -0.96
N GLY A 57 -16.09 -0.43 -0.60
CA GLY A 57 -16.24 -1.89 -0.51
C GLY A 57 -16.08 -2.59 -1.87
N LEU A 58 -16.58 -2.00 -2.95
CA LEU A 58 -16.35 -2.50 -4.30
C LEU A 58 -14.88 -2.41 -4.73
N ASP A 59 -14.18 -1.35 -4.34
CA ASP A 59 -12.76 -1.16 -4.64
C ASP A 59 -11.88 -2.21 -3.94
N LEU A 60 -12.22 -2.60 -2.71
CA LEU A 60 -11.55 -3.69 -1.99
C LEU A 60 -11.65 -5.03 -2.74
N VAL A 61 -12.83 -5.35 -3.28
CA VAL A 61 -13.04 -6.56 -4.10
C VAL A 61 -12.26 -6.48 -5.41
N LYS A 62 -12.28 -5.33 -6.09
CA LYS A 62 -11.51 -5.13 -7.34
C LYS A 62 -10.01 -5.27 -7.15
N LYS A 63 -9.49 -4.83 -6.00
CA LYS A 63 -8.07 -4.93 -5.64
C LYS A 63 -7.68 -6.34 -5.17
N GLY A 64 -8.62 -7.28 -5.11
CA GLY A 64 -8.36 -8.67 -4.73
C GLY A 64 -8.29 -8.91 -3.22
N PHE A 65 -8.70 -7.93 -2.41
CA PHE A 65 -8.79 -8.10 -0.95
C PHE A 65 -10.03 -8.90 -0.55
N ALA A 66 -10.98 -9.15 -1.46
CA ALA A 66 -12.03 -10.13 -1.23
C ALA A 66 -12.61 -10.76 -2.50
N GLN A 67 -13.19 -11.96 -2.37
CA GLN A 67 -13.80 -12.70 -3.48
C GLN A 67 -15.26 -12.28 -3.72
N HIS A 68 -15.97 -11.93 -2.66
CA HIS A 68 -17.40 -11.65 -2.70
C HIS A 68 -17.74 -10.27 -2.12
N PHE A 69 -18.84 -9.69 -2.62
CA PHE A 69 -19.40 -8.43 -2.16
C PHE A 69 -20.86 -8.64 -1.73
N MET A 70 -21.23 -8.17 -0.54
CA MET A 70 -22.61 -8.17 -0.05
C MET A 70 -22.98 -6.79 0.48
N LEU A 71 -24.06 -6.22 -0.06
CA LEU A 71 -24.68 -5.01 0.43
C LEU A 71 -25.90 -5.39 1.27
N ILE A 72 -25.93 -5.01 2.55
CA ILE A 72 -27.04 -5.35 3.46
C ILE A 72 -27.90 -4.11 3.73
N GLY A 73 -28.99 -3.96 2.96
CA GLY A 73 -29.98 -2.89 3.10
C GLY A 73 -30.20 -2.14 1.78
N SER A 74 -31.00 -1.08 1.79
CA SER A 74 -31.18 -0.19 0.63
C SER A 74 -30.30 1.04 0.74
N SER A 75 -29.62 1.45 -0.33
CA SER A 75 -29.07 2.82 -0.40
C SER A 75 -30.25 3.78 -0.53
N ILE A 76 -30.73 4.32 0.59
CA ILE A 76 -31.75 5.37 0.56
C ILE A 76 -31.05 6.60 0.00
N HIS A 77 -31.51 7.05 -1.16
CA HIS A 77 -31.16 8.36 -1.69
C HIS A 77 -31.53 9.37 -0.60
N SER A 78 -30.54 9.99 0.04
CA SER A 78 -30.75 11.08 0.98
C SER A 78 -31.16 12.32 0.20
N ASP A 79 -32.32 12.28 -0.44
CA ASP A 79 -33.08 13.48 -0.79
C ASP A 79 -33.74 13.99 0.50
N GLU A 80 -32.92 14.50 1.42
CA GLU A 80 -33.39 15.47 2.42
C GLU A 80 -33.61 16.81 1.71
N LYS A 81 -34.61 16.83 0.83
CA LYS A 81 -35.39 18.01 0.47
C LYS A 81 -36.79 17.54 0.17
N LEU A 82 -37.63 17.51 1.20
CA LEU A 82 -39.08 17.75 1.14
C LEU A 82 -39.66 17.48 2.53
N PHE A 83 -39.64 18.49 3.40
CA PHE A 83 -40.80 19.21 3.94
C PHE A 83 -40.36 20.14 5.07
#